data_AF-A0A1F4KBF8-F1
#
_entry.id   AF-A0A1F4KBF8-F1
#
_cell.length_a   1.000
_cell.length_b   1.000
_cell.length_c   1.000
_cell.angle_alpha   90.00
_cell.angle_beta   90.00
_cell.angle_gamma   90.00
#
_symmetry.space_group_name_H-M   'P 1'
#
loop_
_entity.id
_entity.type
_entity.pdbx_description
1 polymer ?
#
loop_
_entity_poly.entity_id
_entity_poly.type
_entity_poly.pdbx_seq_one_letter_code
_entity_poly.pdbx_strand_id
1 'polypeptide(L)'
;MTTSPKAPAKTLAKKSPQTDAAAEPSLRFHHSKALRTKTTQVLDALDAAPTQPQHAEALADLVAELVDVGMDYYFLRALQRAEVGFLTEQSARLGLSGASKLINSVSRKFIVRMDATQLQVVASHIRDLA
;
A
#
# COMPACT_ATOMS: atom_id res chain seq x y z
N MET A 1 24.21 49.87 37.11
CA MET A 1 23.40 49.35 38.23
C MET A 1 21.96 49.23 37.72
N THR A 2 21.55 48.03 37.27
CA THR A 2 20.55 47.15 37.95
C THR A 2 19.17 47.83 38.04
N THR A 3 18.05 47.37 37.44
CA THR A 3 17.51 46.00 37.33
C THR A 3 16.41 45.89 36.25
N SER A 4 16.26 44.71 35.64
CA SER A 4 15.14 44.29 34.77
C SER A 4 13.80 44.15 35.50
N PRO A 5 12.68 44.06 34.75
CA PRO A 5 11.63 43.09 35.08
C PRO A 5 11.39 42.09 33.94
N LYS A 6 11.39 40.82 34.34
CA LYS A 6 11.18 39.60 33.57
C LYS A 6 9.67 39.34 33.43
N ALA A 7 9.15 39.29 32.20
CA ALA A 7 7.77 38.86 31.91
C ALA A 7 7.72 37.35 31.60
N PRO A 8 6.60 36.67 31.88
CA PRO A 8 6.60 35.24 32.22
C PRO A 8 6.77 34.35 30.99
N ALA A 9 7.55 33.29 31.18
CA ALA A 9 7.65 32.18 30.24
C ALA A 9 6.25 31.56 30.04
N LYS A 10 5.73 31.62 28.81
CA LYS A 10 4.65 30.73 28.39
C LYS A 10 5.21 29.31 28.40
N THR A 11 4.98 28.60 29.49
CA THR A 11 5.11 27.15 29.56
C THR A 11 4.13 26.56 28.56
N LEU A 12 4.58 26.34 27.33
CA LEU A 12 3.91 25.41 26.42
C LEU A 12 4.02 24.05 27.08
N ALA A 13 2.90 23.60 27.62
CA ALA A 13 2.77 22.35 28.33
C ALA A 13 3.45 21.22 27.55
N LYS A 14 4.30 20.45 28.25
CA LYS A 14 4.76 19.14 27.79
C LYS A 14 3.51 18.33 27.43
N LYS A 15 3.29 18.11 26.14
CA LYS A 15 2.40 17.04 25.67
C LYS A 15 3.05 15.72 26.10
N SER A 16 2.52 15.13 27.16
CA SER A 16 2.77 13.71 27.43
C SER A 16 2.37 12.92 26.19
N PRO A 17 3.21 12.00 25.67
CA PRO A 17 2.77 11.11 24.61
C PRO A 17 1.70 10.19 25.21
N GLN A 18 0.43 10.42 24.87
CA GLN A 18 -0.61 9.41 25.04
C GLN A 18 -0.28 8.26 24.09
N THR A 19 -0.20 7.06 24.64
CA THR A 19 -0.19 5.81 23.89
C THR A 19 -1.57 5.63 23.25
N ASP A 20 -1.74 6.12 22.02
CA ASP A 20 -2.90 5.76 21.19
C ASP A 20 -2.58 4.45 20.48
N ALA A 21 -2.95 3.33 21.11
CA ALA A 21 -3.18 2.10 20.36
C ALA A 21 -4.43 2.32 19.49
N ALA A 22 -4.26 2.14 18.17
CA ALA A 22 -5.17 2.38 17.03
C ALA A 22 -5.12 3.79 16.41
N ALA A 23 -4.02 4.11 15.70
CA ALA A 23 -4.01 5.18 14.69
C ALA A 23 -3.47 4.65 13.34
N GLU A 24 -4.35 4.04 12.54
CA GLU A 24 -4.15 3.77 11.11
C GLU A 24 -5.27 4.48 10.32
N PRO A 25 -5.11 4.94 9.05
CA PRO A 25 -3.92 5.22 8.25
C PRO A 25 -3.86 6.71 7.79
N SER A 26 -2.68 7.29 7.59
CA SER A 26 -2.58 8.70 7.17
C SER A 26 -2.81 8.95 5.66
N LEU A 27 -2.64 7.93 4.81
CA LEU A 27 -2.92 7.98 3.37
C LEU A 27 -3.11 6.53 2.85
N ARG A 28 -4.20 6.26 2.13
CA ARG A 28 -4.44 4.98 1.43
C ARG A 28 -4.94 5.25 0.03
N PHE A 29 -4.72 4.31 -0.90
CA PHE A 29 -5.39 4.35 -2.19
C PHE A 29 -6.70 3.55 -2.12
N HIS A 30 -7.74 4.07 -2.75
CA HIS A 30 -9.00 3.35 -2.87
C HIS A 30 -8.99 2.50 -4.15
N HIS A 31 -9.00 1.18 -3.99
CA HIS A 31 -9.18 0.25 -5.10
C HIS A 31 -10.66 0.07 -5.48
N SER A 32 -10.92 -0.41 -6.70
CA SER A 32 -12.27 -0.61 -7.22
C SER A 32 -13.05 -1.65 -6.40
N LYS A 33 -14.39 -1.62 -6.48
CA LYS A 33 -15.25 -2.64 -5.85
C LYS A 33 -14.90 -4.05 -6.38
N ALA A 34 -14.60 -4.16 -7.68
CA ALA A 34 -14.21 -5.41 -8.29
C ALA A 34 -12.91 -5.95 -7.71
N LEU A 35 -11.89 -5.09 -7.55
CA LEU A 35 -10.62 -5.48 -6.94
C LEU A 35 -10.81 -5.88 -5.48
N ARG A 36 -11.62 -5.14 -4.71
CA ARG A 36 -11.95 -5.53 -3.33
C ARG A 36 -12.58 -6.92 -3.24
N THR A 37 -13.55 -7.21 -4.13
CA THR A 37 -14.19 -8.53 -4.19
C THR A 37 -13.17 -9.61 -4.53
N LYS A 38 -12.31 -9.37 -5.53
CA LYS A 38 -11.23 -10.30 -5.90
C LYS A 38 -10.26 -10.54 -4.75
N THR A 39 -9.81 -9.48 -4.07
CA THR A 39 -8.97 -9.56 -2.87
C THR A 39 -9.61 -10.48 -1.85
N THR A 40 -10.86 -10.23 -1.50
CA THR A 40 -11.60 -11.04 -0.51
C THR A 40 -11.67 -12.51 -0.93
N GLN A 41 -12.06 -12.78 -2.19
CA GLN A 41 -12.17 -14.14 -2.72
C GLN A 41 -10.85 -14.93 -2.68
N VAL A 42 -9.74 -14.29 -3.09
CA VAL A 42 -8.41 -14.95 -3.09
C VAL A 42 -7.97 -15.26 -1.66
N LEU A 43 -8.16 -14.31 -0.74
CA LEU A 43 -7.77 -14.45 0.66
C LEU A 43 -8.63 -15.51 1.36
N ASP A 44 -9.95 -15.52 1.15
CA ASP A 44 -10.86 -16.51 1.73
C ASP A 44 -10.57 -17.92 1.20
N ALA A 45 -10.30 -18.05 -0.11
CA ALA A 45 -9.95 -19.33 -0.72
C ALA A 45 -8.64 -19.90 -0.15
N LEU A 46 -7.65 -19.03 0.09
CA LEU A 46 -6.37 -19.39 0.67
C LEU A 46 -6.52 -19.89 2.12
N ASP A 47 -7.37 -19.25 2.92
CA ASP A 47 -7.64 -19.70 4.29
C ASP A 47 -8.41 -21.02 4.32
N ALA A 48 -9.37 -21.22 3.41
CA ALA A 48 -10.18 -22.42 3.35
C ALA A 48 -9.38 -23.67 2.96
N ALA A 49 -8.34 -23.53 2.13
CA ALA A 49 -7.54 -24.66 1.67
C ALA A 49 -6.04 -24.30 1.47
N PRO A 50 -5.27 -24.04 2.54
CA PRO A 50 -3.94 -23.42 2.47
C PRO A 50 -2.90 -24.16 1.64
N THR A 51 -3.08 -25.46 1.40
CA THR A 51 -2.12 -26.32 0.70
C THR A 51 -2.40 -26.47 -0.80
N GLN A 52 -3.42 -25.82 -1.37
CA GLN A 52 -3.61 -25.94 -2.82
C GLN A 52 -2.52 -25.16 -3.58
N PRO A 53 -1.81 -25.80 -4.53
CA PRO A 53 -0.68 -25.19 -5.25
C PRO A 53 -1.04 -23.87 -5.97
N GLN A 54 -2.29 -23.76 -6.41
CA GLN A 54 -2.82 -22.60 -7.15
C GLN A 54 -2.95 -21.32 -6.32
N HIS A 55 -2.91 -21.40 -4.98
CA HIS A 55 -3.02 -20.22 -4.12
C HIS A 55 -1.80 -19.29 -4.22
N ALA A 56 -0.61 -19.84 -4.42
CA ALA A 56 0.61 -19.03 -4.57
C ALA A 56 0.57 -18.19 -5.85
N GLU A 57 0.07 -18.77 -6.95
CA GLU A 57 -0.14 -18.05 -8.21
C GLU A 57 -1.23 -17.00 -8.08
N ALA A 58 -2.39 -17.37 -7.50
CA ALA A 58 -3.50 -16.44 -7.30
C ALA A 58 -3.12 -15.25 -6.41
N LEU A 59 -2.34 -15.49 -5.35
CA LEU A 59 -1.85 -14.43 -4.47
C LEU A 59 -0.82 -13.52 -5.17
N ALA A 60 0.08 -14.10 -5.98
CA ALA A 60 1.02 -13.33 -6.78
C ALA A 60 0.30 -12.44 -7.82
N ASP A 61 -0.75 -12.97 -8.46
CA ASP A 61 -1.59 -12.24 -9.40
C ASP A 61 -2.34 -11.10 -8.71
N LEU A 62 -2.87 -11.35 -7.51
CA LEU A 62 -3.53 -10.33 -6.70
C LEU A 62 -2.57 -9.20 -6.32
N VAL A 63 -1.37 -9.53 -5.81
CA VAL A 63 -0.36 -8.54 -5.45
C VAL A 63 0.05 -7.71 -6.66
N ALA A 64 0.21 -8.33 -7.84
CA ALA A 64 0.54 -7.61 -9.07
C ALA A 64 -0.54 -6.58 -9.44
N GLU A 65 -1.82 -6.95 -9.35
CA GLU A 65 -2.93 -6.03 -9.62
C GLU A 65 -3.01 -4.90 -8.60
N LEU A 66 -2.75 -5.18 -7.32
CA LEU A 66 -2.68 -4.16 -6.27
C LEU A 66 -1.53 -3.16 -6.51
N VAL A 67 -0.36 -3.63 -6.94
CA VAL A 67 0.78 -2.77 -7.32
C VAL A 67 0.40 -1.87 -8.50
N ASP A 68 -0.16 -2.43 -9.56
CA ASP A 68 -0.54 -1.67 -10.76
C ASP A 68 -1.54 -0.56 -10.41
N VAL A 69 -2.57 -0.88 -9.61
CA VAL A 69 -3.59 0.09 -9.18
C VAL A 69 -3.00 1.13 -8.22
N GLY A 70 -2.14 0.74 -7.27
CA GLY A 70 -1.49 1.67 -6.35
C GLY A 70 -0.57 2.66 -7.07
N MET A 71 0.19 2.17 -8.05
CA MET A 71 1.08 2.98 -8.89
C MET A 71 0.29 3.95 -9.77
N ASP A 72 -0.81 3.51 -10.41
CA ASP A 72 -1.73 4.41 -11.11
C ASP A 72 -2.27 5.51 -10.18
N TYR A 73 -2.72 5.11 -8.99
CA TYR A 73 -3.40 5.98 -8.04
C TYR A 73 -2.52 7.15 -7.58
N TYR A 74 -1.27 6.86 -7.21
CA TYR A 74 -0.38 7.89 -6.68
C TYR A 74 0.40 8.64 -7.76
N PHE A 75 0.66 8.02 -8.91
CA PHE A 75 1.49 8.63 -9.95
C PHE A 75 0.66 9.16 -11.11
N LEU A 76 -0.02 8.29 -11.87
CA LEU A 76 -0.70 8.71 -13.10
C LEU A 76 -1.84 9.68 -12.82
N ARG A 77 -2.66 9.42 -11.79
CA ARG A 77 -3.75 10.33 -11.43
C ARG A 77 -3.25 11.69 -10.98
N ALA A 78 -2.09 11.75 -10.33
CA ALA A 78 -1.47 13.02 -9.93
C ALA A 78 -1.02 13.81 -11.17
N LEU A 79 -0.41 13.14 -12.15
CA LEU A 79 -0.02 13.77 -13.42
C LEU A 79 -1.23 14.26 -14.23
N GLN A 80 -2.30 13.47 -14.29
CA GLN A 80 -3.56 13.86 -14.93
C GLN A 80 -4.16 15.11 -14.28
N ARG A 81 -4.14 15.19 -12.95
CA ARG A 81 -4.62 16.38 -12.21
C ARG A 81 -3.71 17.60 -12.37
N ALA A 82 -2.44 17.39 -12.68
CA ALA A 82 -1.47 18.46 -12.94
C ALA A 82 -1.46 18.90 -14.42
N GLU A 83 -2.31 18.30 -15.27
CA GLU A 83 -2.49 18.67 -16.69
C GLU A 83 -1.16 18.73 -17.47
N VAL A 84 -0.26 17.78 -17.21
CA VAL A 84 1.12 17.77 -17.76
C VAL A 84 1.20 17.57 -19.29
N GLY A 85 0.06 17.45 -19.96
CA GLY A 85 -0.07 17.26 -21.40
C GLY A 85 0.00 15.80 -21.83
N PHE A 86 -0.63 15.50 -22.97
CA PHE A 86 -0.80 14.14 -23.48
C PHE A 86 0.51 13.38 -23.67
N LEU A 87 1.54 14.02 -24.26
CA LEU A 87 2.81 13.36 -24.52
C LEU A 87 3.50 12.93 -23.22
N THR A 88 3.52 13.81 -22.21
CA THR A 88 4.07 13.54 -20.88
C THR A 88 3.31 12.39 -20.20
N GLU A 89 1.98 12.40 -20.26
CA GLU A 89 1.17 11.31 -19.72
C GLU A 89 1.47 9.95 -20.38
N GLN A 90 1.61 9.93 -21.72
CA GLN A 90 1.93 8.68 -22.43
C GLN A 90 3.33 8.17 -22.08
N SER A 91 4.32 9.06 -22.00
CA SER A 91 5.66 8.70 -21.53
C SER A 91 5.64 8.16 -20.10
N ALA A 92 4.87 8.80 -19.21
CA ALA A 92 4.69 8.34 -17.84
C ALA A 92 4.04 6.96 -17.76
N ARG A 93 3.00 6.69 -18.56
CA ARG A 93 2.35 5.36 -18.65
C ARG A 93 3.32 4.28 -19.09
N LEU A 94 4.15 4.57 -20.09
CA LEU A 94 5.15 3.63 -20.58
C LEU A 94 6.20 3.31 -19.50
N GLY A 95 6.73 4.34 -18.85
CA GLY A 95 7.67 4.19 -17.74
C GLY A 95 7.06 3.39 -16.58
N LEU A 96 5.80 3.68 -16.24
CA LEU A 96 5.09 2.97 -15.18
C LEU A 96 4.89 1.49 -15.51
N SER A 97 4.51 1.16 -16.75
CA SER A 97 4.35 -0.22 -17.18
C SER A 97 5.66 -1.01 -17.10
N GLY A 98 6.79 -0.38 -17.44
CA GLY A 98 8.11 -0.99 -17.26
C GLY A 98 8.42 -1.26 -15.80
N ALA A 99 8.23 -0.26 -14.94
CA ALA A 99 8.48 -0.37 -13.50
C ALA A 99 7.58 -1.42 -12.84
N SER A 100 6.28 -1.42 -13.13
CA SER A 100 5.35 -2.37 -12.51
C SER A 100 5.62 -3.80 -12.97
N LYS A 101 5.98 -4.03 -14.24
CA LYS A 101 6.44 -5.35 -14.71
C LYS A 101 7.65 -5.88 -13.94
N LEU A 102 8.64 -5.03 -13.67
CA LEU A 102 9.81 -5.42 -12.90
C LEU A 102 9.44 -5.78 -11.46
N ILE A 103 8.64 -4.93 -10.80
CA ILE A 103 8.15 -5.18 -9.43
C ILE A 103 7.36 -6.49 -9.40
N ASN A 104 6.40 -6.66 -10.31
CA ASN A 104 5.52 -7.83 -10.37
C ASN A 104 6.30 -9.12 -10.67
N SER A 105 7.33 -9.06 -11.51
CA SER A 105 8.23 -10.19 -11.77
C SER A 105 8.97 -10.63 -10.51
N VAL A 106 9.53 -9.68 -9.76
CA VAL A 106 10.23 -9.95 -8.49
C VAL A 106 9.25 -10.49 -7.45
N SER A 107 8.10 -9.85 -7.26
CA SER A 107 7.06 -10.28 -6.33
C SER A 107 6.60 -11.71 -6.64
N ARG A 108 6.27 -12.01 -7.90
CA ARG A 108 5.88 -13.37 -8.31
C ARG A 108 6.98 -14.38 -8.00
N LYS A 109 8.24 -14.05 -8.32
CA LYS A 109 9.39 -14.94 -8.10
C LYS A 109 9.51 -15.40 -6.64
N PHE A 110 9.15 -14.55 -5.68
CA PHE A 110 9.13 -14.89 -4.26
C PHE A 110 7.84 -15.61 -3.85
N ILE A 111 6.67 -15.04 -4.16
CA ILE A 111 5.38 -15.54 -3.68
C ILE A 111 5.11 -16.97 -4.16
N VAL A 112 5.39 -17.31 -5.42
CA VAL A 112 5.10 -18.65 -5.96
C VAL A 112 5.94 -19.77 -5.34
N ARG A 113 6.98 -19.43 -4.59
CA ARG A 113 7.85 -20.40 -3.89
C ARG A 113 7.59 -20.48 -2.39
N MET A 114 6.63 -19.70 -1.88
CA MET A 114 6.27 -19.71 -0.48
C MET A 114 5.52 -20.98 -0.10
N ASP A 115 5.78 -21.48 1.10
CA ASP A 115 4.94 -22.52 1.69
C ASP A 115 3.59 -21.96 2.20
N ALA A 116 2.68 -22.86 2.58
CA ALA A 116 1.34 -22.47 3.04
C ALA A 116 1.36 -21.49 4.22
N THR A 117 2.27 -21.67 5.17
CA THR A 117 2.41 -20.80 6.35
C THR A 117 2.86 -19.41 5.94
N GLN A 118 3.84 -19.31 5.05
CA GLN A 118 4.33 -18.05 4.51
C GLN A 118 3.25 -17.31 3.71
N LEU A 119 2.48 -18.04 2.89
CA LEU A 119 1.36 -17.47 2.15
C LEU A 119 0.27 -16.91 3.08
N GLN A 120 -0.04 -17.59 4.18
CA GLN A 120 -0.98 -17.10 5.19
C GLN A 120 -0.50 -15.82 5.88
N VAL A 121 0.80 -15.69 6.14
CA VAL A 121 1.38 -14.45 6.68
C VAL A 121 1.16 -13.28 5.71
N VAL A 122 1.41 -13.49 4.41
CA VAL A 122 1.16 -12.47 3.39
C VAL A 122 -0.33 -12.14 3.28
N ALA A 123 -1.20 -13.15 3.30
CA ALA A 123 -2.65 -12.98 3.27
C ALA A 123 -3.16 -12.16 4.47
N SER A 124 -2.70 -12.48 5.68
CA SER A 124 -3.02 -11.73 6.90
C SER A 124 -2.57 -10.28 6.76
N HIS A 125 -1.34 -10.04 6.30
CA HIS A 125 -0.85 -8.69 6.11
C HIS A 125 -1.72 -7.89 5.13
N ILE A 126 -2.17 -8.48 4.03
CA ILE A 126 -3.06 -7.81 3.07
C ILE A 126 -4.43 -7.49 3.72
N ARG A 127 -4.96 -8.39 4.58
CA ARG A 127 -6.22 -8.11 5.31
C ARG A 127 -6.07 -6.93 6.25
N ASP A 128 -4.96 -6.82 6.96
CA ASP A 128 -4.70 -5.71 7.88
C ASP A 128 -4.64 -4.35 7.15
N LEU A 129 -4.36 -4.35 5.84
CA LEU A 129 -4.35 -3.15 5.01
C LEU A 129 -5.72 -2.77 4.43
N ALA A 130 -6.65 -3.73 4.32
CA ALA A 130 -7.94 -3.59 3.64
C ALA A 130 -9.00 -2.87 4.50
#